data_AF-A0A917U7T8-F1
#
_entry.id   AF-A0A917U7T8-F1
#
_cell.length_a   1.000
_cell.length_b   1.000
_cell.length_c   1.000
_cell.angle_alpha   90.00
_cell.angle_beta   90.00
_cell.angle_gamma   90.00
#
_symmetry.space_group_name_H-M   'P 1'
#
loop_
_entity.id
_entity.type
_entity.pdbx_description
1 polymer ?
#
loop_
_entity_poly.entity_id
_entity_poly.type
_entity_poly.pdbx_seq_one_letter_code
_entity_poly.pdbx_strand_id
1 'polypeptide(L)'
;MKPYSPSGLFPSGRPPRPTYREPHQVSGAGVAAGATATLAWLVLFGLLGRSLAGYAWWTLLAGGLAWLAALVLARFGDRGVAAGIAIVTAGGWSVAAAAVATRWAASGDWPLW
;
A
#
# COMPACT_ATOMS: atom_id res chain seq x y z
N MET A 1 7.14 -20.48 -33.82
CA MET A 1 8.23 -19.88 -33.00
C MET A 1 9.51 -20.66 -33.28
N LYS A 2 10.61 -20.00 -33.61
CA LYS A 2 11.89 -20.67 -33.96
C LYS A 2 12.66 -21.02 -32.67
N PRO A 3 13.15 -22.26 -32.48
CA PRO A 3 13.92 -22.63 -31.29
C PRO A 3 15.20 -21.81 -31.16
N TYR A 4 15.54 -21.41 -29.94
CA TYR A 4 16.84 -20.78 -29.64
C TYR A 4 17.92 -21.87 -29.69
N SER A 5 18.84 -21.77 -30.65
CA SER A 5 20.00 -22.65 -30.72
C SER A 5 21.24 -21.85 -30.32
N PRO A 6 21.82 -22.08 -29.14
CA PRO A 6 23.01 -21.36 -28.73
C PRO A 6 24.25 -21.82 -29.50
N SER A 7 25.20 -20.91 -29.69
CA SER A 7 26.41 -21.13 -30.51
C SER A 7 27.48 -22.03 -29.86
N GLY A 8 27.31 -22.45 -28.60
CA GLY A 8 28.28 -23.29 -27.87
C GLY A 8 29.62 -22.61 -27.51
N LEU A 9 29.89 -21.43 -28.06
CA LEU A 9 31.13 -20.64 -27.86
C LEU A 9 31.18 -19.87 -26.53
N PHE A 10 30.03 -19.65 -25.91
CA PHE A 10 29.89 -18.95 -24.63
C PHE A 10 28.88 -19.70 -23.75
N PRO A 11 28.93 -19.58 -22.41
CA PRO A 11 27.90 -20.11 -21.52
C PRO A 11 26.51 -19.74 -22.06
N SER A 12 25.82 -20.74 -22.58
CA SER A 12 24.69 -20.58 -23.51
C SER A 12 23.34 -20.41 -22.81
N GLY A 13 23.36 -19.79 -21.63
CA GLY A 13 22.15 -19.34 -20.98
C GLY A 13 21.46 -18.32 -21.87
N ARG A 14 20.13 -18.42 -22.02
CA ARG A 14 19.35 -17.37 -22.66
C ARG A 14 19.71 -16.04 -22.00
N PRO A 15 20.13 -15.01 -22.76
CA PRO A 15 20.43 -13.72 -22.16
C PRO A 15 19.25 -13.28 -21.30
N PRO A 16 19.47 -12.83 -20.05
CA PRO A 16 18.41 -12.21 -19.27
C PRO A 16 17.74 -11.14 -20.14
N ARG A 17 16.41 -11.11 -20.17
CA ARG A 17 15.71 -10.11 -20.97
C ARG A 17 16.24 -8.73 -20.57
N PRO A 18 16.65 -7.88 -21.53
CA PRO A 18 17.00 -6.51 -21.23
C PRO A 18 15.87 -5.89 -20.41
N THR A 19 16.18 -5.53 -19.18
CA THR A 19 15.23 -4.90 -18.27
C THR A 19 15.68 -3.47 -18.12
N TYR A 20 14.80 -2.54 -18.52
CA TYR A 20 15.05 -1.13 -18.33
C TYR A 20 15.15 -0.86 -16.82
N ARG A 21 16.33 -0.42 -16.38
CA ARG A 21 16.59 -0.03 -14.99
C ARG A 21 16.12 1.40 -14.82
N GLU A 22 14.85 1.58 -14.45
CA GLU A 22 14.40 2.89 -13.98
C GLU A 22 15.15 3.27 -12.69
N PRO A 23 15.58 4.53 -12.51
CA PRO A 23 16.23 5.00 -11.29
C PRO A 23 15.42 4.72 -10.01
N HIS A 24 14.09 4.59 -10.13
CA HIS A 24 13.16 4.35 -9.02
C HIS A 24 12.28 3.13 -9.29
N GLN A 25 12.93 1.99 -9.57
CA GLN A 25 12.25 0.75 -9.88
C GLN A 25 11.36 0.30 -8.71
N VAL A 26 10.09 -0.01 -8.99
CA VAL A 26 9.17 -0.57 -7.99
C VAL A 26 9.60 -2.01 -7.68
N SER A 27 10.15 -2.23 -6.49
CA SER A 27 10.54 -3.56 -6.03
C SER A 27 9.45 -4.18 -5.14
N GLY A 28 9.25 -5.50 -5.24
CA GLY A 28 8.30 -6.21 -4.38
C GLY A 28 8.65 -6.11 -2.89
N ALA A 29 9.95 -6.07 -2.56
CA ALA A 29 10.43 -5.86 -1.19
C ALA A 29 10.09 -4.46 -0.67
N GLY A 30 10.25 -3.42 -1.50
CA GLY A 30 9.85 -2.06 -1.15
C GLY A 30 8.35 -1.95 -0.89
N VAL A 31 7.54 -2.56 -1.76
CA VAL A 31 6.07 -2.63 -1.55
C VAL A 31 5.73 -3.34 -0.24
N ALA A 32 6.34 -4.49 0.04
CA ALA A 32 6.11 -5.24 1.27
C ALA A 32 6.51 -4.45 2.53
N ALA A 33 7.63 -3.73 2.48
CA ALA A 33 8.10 -2.89 3.59
C ALA A 33 7.14 -1.72 3.85
N GLY A 34 6.72 -1.00 2.80
CA GLY A 34 5.74 0.09 2.93
C GLY A 34 4.38 -0.40 3.43
N ALA A 35 3.93 -1.55 2.94
CA ALA A 35 2.67 -2.16 3.36
C ALA A 35 2.69 -2.55 4.85
N THR A 36 3.73 -3.27 5.28
CA THR A 36 3.86 -3.73 6.68
C THR A 36 4.00 -2.56 7.66
N ALA A 37 4.81 -1.55 7.32
CA ALA A 37 4.94 -0.35 8.13
C ALA A 37 3.61 0.41 8.27
N THR A 38 2.87 0.59 7.16
CA THR A 38 1.58 1.28 7.17
C THR A 38 0.51 0.49 7.90
N LEU A 39 0.51 -0.84 7.76
CA LEU A 39 -0.41 -1.71 8.47
C LEU A 39 -0.22 -1.54 9.99
N ALA A 40 1.02 -1.63 10.47
CA ALA A 40 1.34 -1.42 11.87
C ALA A 40 0.90 -0.02 12.35
N TRP A 41 1.18 1.01 11.56
CA TRP A 41 0.77 2.39 11.85
C TRP A 41 -0.75 2.53 12.00
N LEU A 42 -1.52 2.04 11.02
CA LEU A 42 -2.99 2.12 11.06
C LEU A 42 -3.58 1.31 12.21
N VAL A 43 -3.03 0.14 12.52
CA VAL A 43 -3.47 -0.66 13.66
C VAL A 43 -3.24 0.10 14.97
N LEU A 44 -2.06 0.67 15.18
CA LEU A 44 -1.75 1.43 16.39
C LEU A 44 -2.70 2.61 16.59
N PHE A 45 -2.96 3.40 15.55
CA PHE A 45 -3.88 4.53 15.64
C PHE A 45 -5.35 4.11 15.72
N GLY A 46 -5.74 3.06 15.01
CA GLY A 46 -7.10 2.51 15.07
C GLY A 46 -7.46 2.04 16.49
N LEU A 47 -6.50 1.47 17.22
CA LEU A 47 -6.68 1.03 18.61
C LEU A 47 -6.90 2.19 19.61
N LEU A 48 -6.61 3.44 19.24
CA LEU A 48 -6.93 4.62 20.07
C LEU A 48 -8.42 4.93 20.09
N GLY A 49 -9.17 4.43 19.10
CA GLY A 49 -10.62 4.59 19.02
C GLY A 49 -11.35 3.73 20.03
N ARG A 50 -11.88 4.33 21.10
CA ARG A 50 -12.77 3.66 22.08
C ARG A 50 -14.23 3.58 21.63
N SER A 51 -14.55 4.18 20.48
CA SER A 51 -15.86 4.21 19.85
C SER A 51 -15.70 4.14 18.34
N LEU A 52 -16.78 3.84 17.61
CA LEU A 52 -16.74 3.81 16.14
C LEU A 52 -16.34 5.17 15.54
N ALA A 53 -16.89 6.27 16.08
CA ALA A 53 -16.53 7.62 15.65
C ALA A 53 -15.04 7.89 15.91
N GLY A 54 -14.53 7.52 17.09
CA GLY A 54 -13.11 7.65 17.40
C GLY A 54 -12.22 6.83 16.47
N TYR A 55 -12.57 5.57 16.21
CA TYR A 55 -11.86 4.70 15.28
C TYR A 55 -11.82 5.27 13.86
N ALA A 56 -12.97 5.76 13.35
CA ALA A 56 -13.08 6.36 12.03
C ALA A 56 -12.21 7.61 11.90
N TRP A 57 -12.28 8.53 12.88
CA TRP A 57 -11.48 9.76 12.86
C TRP A 57 -9.98 9.47 12.98
N TRP A 58 -9.57 8.57 13.87
CA TRP A 58 -8.15 8.20 13.97
C TRP A 58 -7.64 7.53 12.71
N THR A 59 -8.44 6.67 12.08
CA THR A 59 -8.08 5.99 10.83
C THR A 59 -7.99 6.97 9.66
N LEU A 60 -8.88 7.97 9.59
CA LEU A 60 -8.79 9.04 8.60
C LEU A 60 -7.55 9.90 8.78
N LEU A 61 -7.25 10.34 10.02
CA LEU A 61 -6.07 11.14 10.31
C LEU A 61 -4.77 10.36 10.05
N ALA A 62 -4.66 9.14 10.56
CA ALA A 62 -3.48 8.30 10.40
C ALA A 62 -3.27 7.90 8.94
N GLY A 63 -4.34 7.56 8.21
CA GLY A 63 -4.29 7.27 6.78
C GLY A 63 -3.94 8.51 5.95
N GLY A 64 -4.44 9.69 6.32
CA GLY A 64 -4.09 10.95 5.66
C GLY A 64 -2.59 11.25 5.78
N LEU A 65 -2.03 11.08 6.98
CA LEU A 65 -0.59 11.23 7.21
C LEU A 65 0.24 10.21 6.43
N ALA A 66 -0.19 8.93 6.42
CA ALA A 66 0.46 7.89 5.64
C ALA A 66 0.41 8.18 4.13
N TRP A 67 -0.73 8.65 3.63
CA TRP A 67 -0.89 9.04 2.23
C TRP A 67 0.02 10.22 1.85
N LEU A 68 0.15 11.24 2.70
CA LEU A 68 1.09 12.33 2.49
C LEU A 68 2.55 11.83 2.46
N ALA A 69 2.92 10.91 3.35
CA ALA A 69 4.24 10.28 3.32
C ALA A 69 4.47 9.50 2.02
N ALA A 70 3.45 8.80 1.52
CA ALA A 70 3.50 8.10 0.23
C ALA A 70 3.74 9.07 -0.94
N LEU A 71 3.12 10.26 -0.94
CA LEU A 71 3.38 11.28 -1.97
C LEU A 71 4.83 11.78 -1.94
N VAL A 72 5.37 12.03 -0.74
CA VAL A 72 6.77 12.44 -0.56
C VAL A 72 7.71 11.35 -1.09
N LEU A 73 7.47 10.09 -0.73
CA LEU A 73 8.26 8.95 -1.21
C LEU A 73 8.13 8.73 -2.71
N ALA A 74 6.94 8.91 -3.29
CA ALA A 74 6.73 8.79 -4.72
C ALA A 74 7.52 9.85 -5.52
N ARG A 75 7.67 11.05 -4.94
CA ARG A 75 8.38 12.17 -5.57
C ARG A 75 9.89 12.09 -5.41
N PHE A 76 10.38 11.72 -4.22
CA PHE A 76 11.79 11.87 -3.85
C PHE A 76 12.47 10.56 -3.40
N GLY A 77 11.73 9.46 -3.24
CA GLY A 77 12.23 8.24 -2.61
C GLY A 77 11.84 6.96 -3.33
N ASP A 78 11.63 5.89 -2.55
CA ASP A 78 11.29 4.56 -3.05
C ASP A 78 9.80 4.49 -3.43
N ARG A 79 9.54 4.45 -4.75
CA ARG A 79 8.19 4.32 -5.32
C ARG A 79 7.50 3.01 -4.95
N GLY A 80 8.24 1.95 -4.69
CA GLY A 80 7.70 0.68 -4.22
C GLY A 80 7.14 0.81 -2.81
N VAL A 81 7.89 1.44 -1.89
CA VAL A 81 7.41 1.74 -0.54
C VAL A 81 6.17 2.63 -0.60
N ALA A 82 6.19 3.69 -1.42
CA ALA A 82 5.03 4.56 -1.62
C ALA A 82 3.78 3.78 -2.08
N ALA A 83 3.93 2.84 -3.03
CA ALA A 83 2.83 2.00 -3.49
C ALA A 83 2.28 1.09 -2.38
N GLY A 84 3.16 0.47 -1.58
CA GLY A 84 2.76 -0.34 -0.43
C GLY A 84 1.96 0.45 0.60
N ILE A 85 2.40 1.67 0.91
CA ILE A 85 1.68 2.59 1.82
C ILE A 85 0.30 2.93 1.25
N ALA A 86 0.21 3.30 -0.04
CA ALA A 86 -1.03 3.68 -0.67
C ALA A 86 -2.07 2.53 -0.69
N ILE A 87 -1.64 1.31 -1.03
CA ILE A 87 -2.51 0.11 -1.05
C ILE A 87 -3.10 -0.14 0.33
N VAL A 88 -2.26 -0.15 1.37
CA VAL A 88 -2.73 -0.45 2.74
C VAL A 88 -3.59 0.68 3.28
N THR A 89 -3.27 1.94 2.97
CA THR A 89 -4.10 3.10 3.35
C THR A 89 -5.50 3.01 2.73
N ALA A 90 -5.60 2.70 1.44
CA ALA A 90 -6.88 2.50 0.77
C ALA A 90 -7.68 1.34 1.38
N GLY A 91 -7.01 0.24 1.72
CA GLY A 91 -7.61 -0.88 2.44
C GLY A 91 -8.16 -0.47 3.81
N GLY A 92 -7.36 0.26 4.60
CA GLY A 92 -7.77 0.74 5.93
C GLY A 92 -8.98 1.68 5.87
N TRP A 93 -8.98 2.63 4.94
CA TRP A 93 -10.14 3.51 4.72
C TRP A 93 -11.38 2.76 4.23
N SER A 94 -11.21 1.73 3.40
CA SER A 94 -12.32 0.87 2.96
C SER A 94 -12.97 0.13 4.14
N VAL A 95 -12.16 -0.40 5.07
CA VAL A 95 -12.67 -1.05 6.29
C VAL A 95 -13.40 -0.05 7.19
N ALA A 96 -12.83 1.14 7.40
CA ALA A 96 -13.49 2.18 8.20
C ALA A 96 -14.82 2.64 7.57
N ALA A 97 -14.85 2.84 6.25
CA ALA A 97 -16.06 3.18 5.51
C ALA A 97 -17.13 2.08 5.62
N ALA A 98 -16.73 0.81 5.51
CA ALA A 98 -17.64 -0.33 5.68
C ALA A 98 -18.19 -0.40 7.11
N ALA A 99 -17.39 -0.16 8.14
CA ALA A 99 -17.83 -0.14 9.53
C ALA A 99 -18.86 0.99 9.78
N VAL A 100 -18.62 2.18 9.21
CA VAL A 100 -19.56 3.30 9.28
C VAL A 100 -20.85 2.99 8.54
N ALA A 101 -20.76 2.48 7.31
CA ALA A 101 -21.92 2.16 6.48
C ALA A 101 -22.79 1.07 7.11
N THR A 102 -22.18 0.01 7.65
CA THR A 102 -22.89 -1.07 8.34
C THR A 102 -23.58 -0.59 9.61
N ARG A 103 -22.91 0.24 10.42
CA ARG A 103 -23.55 0.83 11.60
C ARG A 103 -24.72 1.72 11.21
N TRP A 104 -24.52 2.60 10.24
CA TRP A 104 -25.57 3.51 9.77
C TRP A 104 -26.79 2.74 9.25
N ALA A 105 -26.59 1.70 8.45
CA ALA A 105 -27.67 0.85 7.95
C ALA A 105 -28.43 0.13 9.08
N ALA A 106 -27.76 -0.21 10.19
CA ALA A 106 -28.36 -0.90 11.31
C ALA A 106 -29.10 0.04 12.29
N SER A 107 -28.59 1.26 12.53
CA SER A 107 -29.17 2.21 13.48
C SER A 107 -30.12 3.22 12.85
N GLY A 108 -30.06 3.46 11.54
CA GLY A 108 -30.78 4.56 10.87
C GLY A 108 -30.19 5.95 11.14
N ASP A 109 -29.52 6.12 12.29
CA ASP A 109 -28.81 7.34 12.66
C ASP A 109 -27.37 7.35 12.17
N TRP A 110 -26.87 8.53 11.80
CA TRP A 110 -25.48 8.71 11.39
C TRP A 110 -24.52 8.46 12.56
N PRO A 111 -23.53 7.57 12.43
CA PRO A 111 -22.79 7.07 13.59
C PRO A 111 -21.58 7.91 14.00
N LEU A 112 -21.32 9.03 13.32
CA LEU A 112 -20.15 9.88 13.56
C LEU A 112 -20.47 11.19 14.28
N TRP A 113 -21.74 11.45 14.63
CA TRP A 113 -22.17 12.61 15.43
C TRP A 113 -22.47 12.23 16.88
#